data_AF-A0A656JI35-F1
#
_entry.id   AF-A0A656JI35-F1
#
_cell.length_a   1.000
_cell.length_b   1.000
_cell.length_c   1.000
_cell.angle_alpha   90.00
_cell.angle_beta   90.00
_cell.angle_gamma   90.00
#
_symmetry.space_group_name_H-M   'P 1'
#
loop_
_entity.id
_entity.type
_entity.pdbx_description
1 polymer ?
#
loop_
_entity_poly.entity_id
_entity_poly.type
_entity_poly.pdbx_seq_one_letter_code
_entity_poly.pdbx_strand_id
1 'polypeptide(L)'
;MRGQFKLSGGERLRLSQQLIDAHVASGYYMIAIYLQKGAAGLQQDEDMSLRYFRKAADEGSAQAQAYVAEKLESANAAVEVTRKMRHCAAEQGNGKAAGALGVDLSENEQYQAALEAFQLGVAGGDESSASFLNNGFRGPKQNNRMYYLGQHEDIERAERYKQIWSMLSDWSYANPKVSEINEIVPLPPAKLPAWDGKLKWVEDPRCQDSCRLSDFS
;
A
#
# COMPACT_ATOMS: atom_id res chain seq x y z
N MET A 1 14.04 20.84 -21.11
CA MET A 1 12.73 21.51 -20.89
C MET A 1 11.75 20.49 -20.30
N ARG A 2 11.57 20.44 -18.97
CA ARG A 2 10.42 19.73 -18.39
C ARG A 2 9.24 20.68 -18.46
N GLY A 3 8.39 20.54 -19.48
CA GLY A 3 7.16 21.32 -19.57
C GLY A 3 6.25 20.99 -18.39
N GLN A 4 5.86 21.98 -17.61
CA GLN A 4 4.78 21.83 -16.63
C GLN A 4 3.46 21.73 -17.41
N PHE A 5 3.00 20.50 -17.65
CA PHE A 5 1.67 20.27 -18.21
C PHE A 5 0.62 20.58 -17.14
N LYS A 6 -0.02 21.75 -17.24
CA LYS A 6 -1.13 22.14 -16.37
C LYS A 6 -2.45 21.79 -17.06
N LEU A 7 -3.02 20.63 -16.71
CA LEU A 7 -4.34 20.23 -17.20
C LEU A 7 -5.44 21.09 -16.55
N SER A 8 -6.35 21.61 -17.37
CA SER A 8 -7.55 22.28 -16.88
C SER A 8 -8.51 21.31 -16.16
N GLY A 9 -9.49 21.86 -15.44
CA GLY A 9 -10.54 21.05 -14.82
C GLY A 9 -11.31 20.21 -15.85
N GLY A 10 -11.73 20.83 -16.95
CA GLY A 10 -12.45 20.15 -18.03
C GLY A 10 -11.64 19.05 -18.71
N GLU A 11 -10.34 19.26 -18.92
CA GLU A 11 -9.46 18.22 -19.49
C GLU A 11 -9.31 17.03 -18.57
N ARG A 12 -9.15 17.25 -17.26
CA ARG A 12 -9.11 16.17 -16.27
C ARG A 12 -10.40 15.35 -16.28
N LEU A 13 -11.55 16.02 -16.30
CA LEU A 13 -12.85 15.35 -16.39
C LEU A 13 -12.98 14.53 -17.67
N ARG A 14 -12.62 15.11 -18.82
CA ARG A 14 -12.68 14.44 -20.13
C ARG A 14 -11.79 13.19 -20.18
N LEU A 15 -10.56 13.27 -19.65
CA LEU A 15 -9.65 12.12 -19.60
C LEU A 15 -10.19 11.01 -18.68
N SER A 16 -10.77 11.37 -17.53
CA SER A 16 -11.42 10.40 -16.65
C SER A 16 -12.62 9.72 -17.31
N GLN A 17 -13.41 10.45 -18.10
CA GLN A 17 -14.50 9.85 -18.88
C GLN A 17 -13.96 8.89 -19.95
N GLN A 18 -12.88 9.23 -20.65
CA GLN A 18 -12.25 8.33 -21.61
C GLN A 18 -11.74 7.04 -20.97
N LEU A 19 -11.24 7.10 -19.72
CA LEU A 19 -10.88 5.91 -18.96
C LEU A 19 -12.11 5.05 -18.63
N ILE A 20 -13.23 5.67 -18.25
CA ILE A 20 -14.50 4.97 -18.00
C ILE A 20 -15.01 4.28 -19.27
N ASP A 21 -15.00 4.99 -20.39
CA ASP A 21 -15.46 4.47 -21.69
C ASP A 21 -14.57 3.30 -22.16
N ALA A 22 -13.29 3.30 -21.76
CA ALA A 22 -12.34 2.21 -21.99
C ALA A 22 -12.38 1.10 -20.92
N HIS A 23 -13.38 1.11 -20.02
CA HIS A 23 -13.52 0.15 -18.92
C HIS A 23 -12.32 0.09 -17.95
N VAL A 24 -11.61 1.21 -17.79
CA VAL A 24 -10.52 1.33 -16.83
C VAL A 24 -11.08 1.85 -15.51
N ALA A 25 -11.07 1.01 -14.47
CA ALA A 25 -11.64 1.30 -13.14
C ALA A 25 -11.17 2.63 -12.53
N SER A 26 -9.90 3.01 -12.78
CA SER A 26 -9.32 4.27 -12.31
C SER A 26 -10.06 5.51 -12.81
N GLY A 27 -10.78 5.43 -13.94
CA GLY A 27 -11.63 6.52 -14.42
C GLY A 27 -12.74 6.85 -13.42
N TYR A 28 -13.46 5.83 -12.95
CA TYR A 28 -14.49 5.99 -11.91
C TYR A 28 -13.90 6.53 -10.60
N TYR A 29 -12.73 6.04 -10.18
CA TYR A 29 -12.03 6.52 -8.98
C TYR A 29 -11.70 8.03 -9.08
N MET A 30 -11.22 8.49 -10.24
CA MET A 30 -10.93 9.91 -10.45
C MET A 30 -12.20 10.77 -10.38
N ILE A 31 -13.32 10.32 -10.98
CA ILE A 31 -14.60 11.03 -10.87
C ILE A 31 -15.07 11.10 -9.41
N ALA A 32 -14.92 10.01 -8.65
CA ALA A 32 -15.24 9.99 -7.23
C ALA A 32 -14.47 11.08 -6.46
N ILE A 33 -13.15 11.19 -6.71
CA ILE A 33 -12.30 12.22 -6.09
C ILE A 33 -12.72 13.63 -6.51
N TYR A 34 -13.14 13.83 -7.76
CA TYR A 34 -13.60 15.14 -8.24
C TYR A 34 -14.91 15.56 -7.58
N LEU A 35 -15.86 14.64 -7.44
CA LEU A 35 -17.11 14.86 -6.72
C LEU A 35 -16.87 15.08 -5.23
N GLN A 36 -15.95 14.35 -4.61
CA GLN A 36 -15.61 14.54 -3.19
C GLN A 36 -15.04 15.94 -2.91
N LYS A 37 -14.28 16.50 -3.85
CA LYS A 37 -13.54 17.76 -3.68
C LYS A 37 -14.18 18.97 -4.34
N GLY A 38 -15.28 18.80 -5.07
CA GLY A 38 -15.83 19.86 -5.93
C GLY A 38 -14.81 20.37 -6.96
N ALA A 39 -14.20 19.44 -7.70
CA ALA A 39 -13.11 19.73 -8.62
C ALA A 39 -13.44 19.32 -10.06
N ALA A 40 -12.56 19.72 -11.00
CA ALA A 40 -12.68 19.37 -12.42
C ALA A 40 -14.00 19.80 -13.10
N GLY A 41 -14.66 20.84 -12.57
CA GLY A 41 -15.94 21.33 -13.07
C GLY A 41 -17.16 20.64 -12.48
N LEU A 42 -16.97 19.69 -11.55
CA LEU A 42 -18.04 19.09 -10.77
C LEU A 42 -18.21 19.83 -9.45
N GLN A 43 -19.45 20.01 -9.01
CA GLN A 43 -19.75 20.48 -7.66
C GLN A 43 -19.47 19.37 -6.64
N GLN A 44 -19.21 19.76 -5.39
CA GLN A 44 -19.02 18.78 -4.34
C GLN A 44 -20.32 18.02 -4.08
N ASP A 45 -20.26 16.70 -4.17
CA ASP A 45 -21.38 15.80 -3.93
C ASP A 45 -20.85 14.50 -3.31
N GLU A 46 -20.98 14.38 -2.00
CA GLU A 46 -20.40 13.28 -1.23
C GLU A 46 -21.11 11.95 -1.50
N ASP A 47 -22.44 11.96 -1.65
CA ASP A 47 -23.24 10.77 -1.89
C ASP A 47 -22.93 10.17 -3.26
N MET A 48 -22.86 11.02 -4.30
CA MET A 48 -22.46 10.57 -5.63
C MET A 48 -21.00 10.11 -5.65
N SER A 49 -20.10 10.82 -4.96
CA SER A 49 -18.72 10.40 -4.78
C SER A 49 -18.62 8.97 -4.22
N LEU A 50 -19.36 8.64 -3.15
CA LEU A 50 -19.36 7.30 -2.56
C LEU A 50 -19.86 6.24 -3.54
N ARG A 51 -20.88 6.54 -4.36
CA ARG A 51 -21.35 5.62 -5.42
C ARG A 51 -20.28 5.36 -6.47
N TYR A 52 -19.54 6.39 -6.88
CA TYR A 52 -18.44 6.26 -7.83
C TYR A 52 -17.23 5.51 -7.23
N PHE A 53 -16.89 5.72 -5.96
CA PHE A 53 -15.88 4.90 -5.28
C PHE A 53 -16.29 3.44 -5.24
N ARG A 54 -17.56 3.15 -4.91
CA ARG A 54 -18.06 1.78 -4.92
C ARG A 54 -17.97 1.15 -6.30
N LYS A 55 -18.44 1.86 -7.34
CA LYS A 55 -18.33 1.39 -8.72
C LYS A 55 -16.88 1.15 -9.12
N ALA A 56 -15.96 2.06 -8.80
CA ALA A 56 -14.54 1.88 -9.08
C ALA A 56 -13.94 0.64 -8.37
N ALA A 57 -14.36 0.37 -7.13
CA ALA A 57 -13.92 -0.81 -6.38
C ALA A 57 -14.44 -2.11 -6.99
N ASP A 58 -15.71 -2.12 -7.42
CA ASP A 58 -16.34 -3.26 -8.09
C ASP A 58 -15.69 -3.55 -9.47
N GLU A 59 -15.20 -2.51 -10.16
CA GLU A 59 -14.41 -2.62 -11.41
C GLU A 59 -12.92 -2.95 -11.17
N GLY A 60 -12.48 -3.05 -9.91
CA GLY A 60 -11.15 -3.54 -9.56
C GLY A 60 -10.08 -2.48 -9.26
N SER A 61 -10.42 -1.19 -9.15
CA SER A 61 -9.44 -0.16 -8.79
C SER A 61 -8.89 -0.40 -7.38
N ALA A 62 -7.59 -0.69 -7.26
CA ALA A 62 -6.92 -0.92 -5.97
C ALA A 62 -7.08 0.25 -4.98
N GLN A 63 -7.05 1.50 -5.47
CA GLN A 63 -7.27 2.68 -4.63
C GLN A 63 -8.72 2.76 -4.14
N ALA A 64 -9.69 2.46 -5.00
CA ALA A 64 -11.09 2.46 -4.62
C ALA A 64 -11.43 1.31 -3.67
N GLN A 65 -10.89 0.12 -3.90
CA GLN A 65 -11.05 -1.04 -3.00
C GLN A 65 -10.52 -0.73 -1.59
N ALA A 66 -9.33 -0.12 -1.49
CA ALA A 66 -8.78 0.33 -0.22
C ALA A 66 -9.67 1.39 0.46
N TYR A 67 -10.14 2.39 -0.31
CA TYR A 67 -11.02 3.44 0.21
C TYR A 67 -12.35 2.89 0.73
N VAL A 68 -13.01 2.02 -0.03
CA VAL A 68 -14.29 1.43 0.37
C VAL A 68 -14.10 0.52 1.59
N ALA A 69 -13.01 -0.26 1.65
CA ALA A 69 -12.69 -1.06 2.81
C ALA A 69 -12.52 -0.21 4.08
N GLU A 70 -11.81 0.91 4.00
CA GLU A 70 -11.66 1.86 5.11
C GLU A 70 -13.01 2.43 5.59
N LYS A 71 -13.92 2.75 4.67
CA LYS A 71 -15.28 3.20 5.01
C LYS A 71 -16.11 2.11 5.68
N LEU A 72 -16.02 0.87 5.21
CA LEU A 72 -16.74 -0.26 5.81
C LEU A 72 -16.21 -0.60 7.21
N GLU A 73 -14.88 -0.59 7.40
CA GLU A 73 -14.26 -0.75 8.72
C GLU A 73 -14.69 0.36 9.68
N SER A 74 -14.64 1.64 9.25
CA SER A 74 -15.07 2.78 10.09
C SER A 74 -16.54 2.67 10.52
N ALA A 75 -17.38 2.05 9.70
CA ALA A 75 -18.78 1.77 9.99
C ALA A 75 -18.99 0.46 10.78
N ASN A 76 -17.92 -0.26 11.12
CA ASN A 76 -17.93 -1.57 11.74
C ASN A 76 -18.84 -2.58 11.00
N ALA A 77 -18.77 -2.57 9.66
CA ALA A 77 -19.68 -3.30 8.79
C ALA A 77 -18.94 -4.21 7.80
N ALA A 78 -19.61 -5.31 7.43
CA ALA A 78 -19.20 -6.20 6.34
C ALA A 78 -17.72 -6.65 6.38
N VAL A 79 -17.25 -7.11 7.56
CA VAL A 79 -15.84 -7.50 7.83
C VAL A 79 -15.23 -8.36 6.72
N GLU A 80 -15.94 -9.41 6.27
CA GLU A 80 -15.42 -10.29 5.20
C GLU A 80 -15.28 -9.57 3.84
N VAL A 81 -16.16 -8.62 3.54
CA VAL A 81 -16.05 -7.79 2.33
C VAL A 81 -14.87 -6.82 2.47
N THR A 82 -14.69 -6.22 3.65
CA THR A 82 -13.55 -5.35 3.97
C THR A 82 -12.23 -6.09 3.77
N ARG A 83 -12.08 -7.30 4.33
CA ARG A 83 -10.90 -8.16 4.15
C ARG A 83 -10.64 -8.47 2.69
N LYS A 84 -11.67 -8.88 1.95
CA LYS A 84 -11.56 -9.20 0.52
C LYS A 84 -11.12 -8.00 -0.30
N MET A 85 -11.68 -6.82 -0.05
CA MET A 85 -11.29 -5.59 -0.73
C MET A 85 -9.84 -5.20 -0.44
N ARG A 86 -9.40 -5.32 0.82
CA ARG A 86 -8.01 -5.07 1.19
C ARG A 86 -7.07 -6.06 0.52
N HIS A 87 -7.42 -7.34 0.48
CA HIS A 87 -6.63 -8.37 -0.18
C HIS A 87 -6.46 -8.07 -1.67
N CYS A 88 -7.55 -7.80 -2.39
CA CYS A 88 -7.46 -7.45 -3.81
C CYS A 88 -6.65 -6.18 -4.07
N ALA A 89 -6.74 -5.17 -3.19
CA ALA A 89 -5.92 -3.98 -3.29
C ALA A 89 -4.44 -4.27 -3.00
N ALA A 90 -4.16 -5.13 -2.00
CA ALA A 90 -2.82 -5.56 -1.62
C ALA A 90 -2.11 -6.31 -2.74
N GLU A 91 -2.79 -7.25 -3.40
CA GLU A 91 -2.27 -7.99 -4.57
C GLU A 91 -1.89 -7.07 -5.73
N GLN A 92 -2.59 -5.94 -5.87
CA GLN A 92 -2.29 -4.89 -6.86
C GLN A 92 -1.19 -3.92 -6.40
N GLY A 93 -0.58 -4.15 -5.24
CA GLY A 93 0.52 -3.37 -4.69
C GLY A 93 0.10 -2.14 -3.88
N ASN A 94 -1.13 -2.10 -3.37
CA ASN A 94 -1.55 -1.09 -2.40
C ASN A 94 -1.02 -1.48 -1.00
N GLY A 95 0.16 -0.96 -0.65
CA GLY A 95 0.83 -1.29 0.60
C GLY A 95 0.00 -0.97 1.84
N LYS A 96 -0.70 0.17 1.87
CA LYS A 96 -1.54 0.57 3.01
C LYS A 96 -2.72 -0.38 3.24
N ALA A 97 -3.37 -0.83 2.15
CA ALA A 97 -4.45 -1.80 2.25
C ALA A 97 -3.94 -3.16 2.77
N ALA A 98 -2.75 -3.57 2.33
CA ALA A 98 -2.10 -4.79 2.78
C ALA A 98 -1.70 -4.73 4.26
N GLY A 99 -1.14 -3.60 4.73
CA GLY A 99 -0.83 -3.37 6.13
C GLY A 99 -2.09 -3.39 7.01
N ALA A 100 -3.16 -2.72 6.58
CA ALA A 100 -4.44 -2.75 7.29
C ALA A 100 -5.07 -4.16 7.34
N LEU A 101 -4.89 -4.96 6.29
CA LEU A 101 -5.28 -6.37 6.29
C LEU A 101 -4.43 -7.18 7.27
N GLY A 102 -3.12 -6.96 7.30
CA GLY A 102 -2.21 -7.64 8.23
C GLY A 102 -2.58 -7.37 9.69
N VAL A 103 -2.91 -6.13 10.03
CA VAL A 103 -3.37 -5.76 11.38
C VAL A 103 -4.67 -6.49 11.74
N ASP A 104 -5.72 -6.37 10.93
CA ASP A 104 -7.00 -7.04 11.18
C ASP A 104 -6.83 -8.56 11.32
N LEU A 105 -6.08 -9.22 10.43
CA LEU A 105 -5.82 -10.65 10.52
C LEU A 105 -5.03 -11.02 11.81
N SER A 106 -4.06 -10.19 12.21
CA SER A 106 -3.28 -10.43 13.43
C SER A 106 -4.13 -10.31 14.70
N GLU A 107 -5.05 -9.34 14.76
CA GLU A 107 -5.99 -9.15 15.87
C GLU A 107 -6.98 -10.31 15.97
N ASN A 108 -7.27 -10.98 14.85
CA ASN A 108 -8.11 -12.17 14.75
C ASN A 108 -7.31 -13.48 14.87
N GLU A 109 -6.05 -13.42 15.32
CA GLU A 109 -5.16 -14.57 15.54
C GLU A 109 -4.84 -15.39 14.27
N GLN A 110 -5.11 -14.83 13.08
CA GLN A 110 -4.83 -15.43 11.78
C GLN A 110 -3.38 -15.11 11.36
N TYR A 111 -2.41 -15.49 12.20
CA TYR A 111 -1.04 -15.00 12.11
C TYR A 111 -0.34 -15.31 10.78
N GLN A 112 -0.54 -16.50 10.22
CA GLN A 112 0.07 -16.86 8.94
C GLN A 112 -0.43 -15.96 7.80
N ALA A 113 -1.74 -15.72 7.73
CA ALA A 113 -2.33 -14.82 6.74
C ALA A 113 -1.91 -13.36 6.99
N ALA A 114 -1.75 -12.96 8.25
CA ALA A 114 -1.22 -11.64 8.61
C ALA A 114 0.21 -11.43 8.10
N LEU A 115 1.09 -12.44 8.20
CA LEU A 115 2.45 -12.37 7.66
C LEU A 115 2.45 -12.17 6.14
N GLU A 116 1.59 -12.91 5.43
CA GLU A 116 1.44 -12.77 3.98
C GLU A 116 0.93 -11.38 3.59
N ALA A 117 -0.06 -10.86 4.31
CA ALA A 117 -0.58 -9.52 4.11
C ALA A 117 0.48 -8.43 4.40
N PHE A 118 1.22 -8.52 5.50
CA PHE A 118 2.31 -7.60 5.78
C PHE A 118 3.43 -7.72 4.74
N GLN A 119 3.74 -8.91 4.24
CA GLN A 119 4.74 -9.10 3.18
C GLN A 119 4.31 -8.40 1.88
N LEU A 120 3.03 -8.48 1.51
CA LEU A 120 2.46 -7.68 0.42
C LEU A 120 2.54 -6.18 0.72
N GLY A 121 2.35 -5.78 1.98
CA GLY A 121 2.54 -4.42 2.46
C GLY A 121 3.94 -3.89 2.19
N VAL A 122 4.96 -4.64 2.60
CA VAL A 122 6.36 -4.30 2.32
C VAL A 122 6.63 -4.23 0.82
N ALA A 123 6.10 -5.18 0.03
CA ALA A 123 6.23 -5.14 -1.42
C ALA A 123 5.61 -3.86 -2.04
N GLY A 124 4.46 -3.46 -1.50
CA GLY A 124 3.75 -2.24 -1.83
C GLY A 124 4.35 -0.95 -1.24
N GLY A 125 5.46 -1.04 -0.49
CA GLY A 125 6.16 0.10 0.08
C GLY A 125 5.66 0.60 1.43
N ASP A 126 4.80 -0.16 2.11
CA ASP A 126 4.28 0.21 3.42
C ASP A 126 5.32 -0.05 4.53
N GLU A 127 5.89 1.03 5.06
CA GLU A 127 6.90 0.98 6.10
C GLU A 127 6.34 0.38 7.39
N SER A 128 5.07 0.64 7.70
CA SER A 128 4.41 0.09 8.89
C SER A 128 4.42 -1.44 8.86
N SER A 129 4.10 -2.05 7.73
CA SER A 129 4.18 -3.50 7.53
C SER A 129 5.59 -4.06 7.78
N ALA A 130 6.64 -3.36 7.32
CA ALA A 130 8.03 -3.77 7.60
C ALA A 130 8.34 -3.69 9.10
N SER A 131 7.83 -2.69 9.80
CA SER A 131 7.95 -2.58 11.26
C SER A 131 7.21 -3.71 11.99
N PHE A 132 5.99 -4.07 11.58
CA PHE A 132 5.25 -5.20 12.15
C PHE A 132 6.03 -6.52 11.99
N LEU A 133 6.60 -6.77 10.80
CA LEU A 133 7.38 -7.98 10.56
C LEU A 133 8.69 -7.99 11.36
N ASN A 134 9.42 -6.86 11.43
CA ASN A 134 10.60 -6.74 12.30
C ASN A 134 10.26 -7.13 13.75
N ASN A 135 9.23 -6.51 14.33
CA ASN A 135 8.85 -6.79 15.71
C ASN A 135 8.31 -8.22 15.89
N GLY A 136 7.55 -8.75 14.93
CA GLY A 136 7.04 -10.12 14.98
C GLY A 136 8.13 -11.18 14.96
N PHE A 137 9.16 -11.00 14.13
CA PHE A 137 10.31 -11.92 14.07
C PHE A 137 11.30 -11.76 15.22
N ARG A 138 11.17 -10.75 16.09
CA ARG A 138 11.87 -10.73 17.40
C ARG A 138 11.25 -11.70 18.42
N GLY A 139 10.20 -12.43 18.06
CA GLY A 139 9.57 -13.43 18.93
C GLY A 139 8.99 -12.83 20.22
N PRO A 140 8.16 -11.78 20.15
CA PRO A 140 7.56 -11.20 21.34
C PRO A 140 6.66 -12.23 22.05
N LYS A 141 6.46 -12.04 23.35
CA LYS A 141 5.54 -12.89 24.13
C LYS A 141 4.08 -12.59 23.74
N GLN A 142 3.19 -13.57 23.93
CA GLN A 142 1.75 -13.46 23.61
C GLN A 142 1.03 -12.26 24.26
N ASN A 143 1.51 -11.75 25.39
CA ASN A 143 0.94 -10.57 26.03
C ASN A 143 1.21 -9.27 25.24
N ASN A 144 2.21 -9.26 24.36
CA ASN A 144 2.43 -8.21 23.39
C ASN A 144 1.53 -8.44 22.17
N ARG A 145 0.22 -8.19 22.36
CA ARG A 145 -0.82 -8.46 21.36
C ARG A 145 -0.57 -7.75 20.03
N MET A 146 0.04 -6.57 20.06
CA MET A 146 0.28 -5.76 18.86
C MET A 146 1.28 -6.43 17.89
N TYR A 147 2.34 -7.05 18.40
CA TYR A 147 3.41 -7.59 17.55
C TYR A 147 3.50 -9.12 17.58
N TYR A 148 2.66 -9.80 18.35
CA TYR A 148 2.66 -11.25 18.39
C TYR A 148 2.08 -11.83 17.09
N LEU A 149 2.96 -12.41 16.26
CA LEU A 149 2.62 -13.04 14.97
C LEU A 149 2.86 -14.56 14.97
N GLY A 150 2.90 -15.20 16.14
CA GLY A 150 3.12 -16.64 16.28
C GLY A 150 4.45 -17.15 15.72
N GLN A 151 5.45 -16.27 15.58
CA GLN A 151 6.77 -16.61 15.05
C GLN A 151 7.77 -16.90 16.17
N HIS A 152 8.69 -17.83 15.89
CA HIS A 152 9.91 -17.96 16.70
C HIS A 152 10.86 -16.80 16.40
N GLU A 153 11.73 -16.51 17.36
CA GLU A 153 12.74 -15.48 17.20
C GLU A 153 13.68 -15.82 16.03
N ASP A 154 13.77 -14.89 15.07
CA ASP A 154 14.65 -14.91 13.91
C ASP A 154 15.25 -13.50 13.76
N ILE A 155 16.36 -13.27 14.48
CA ILE A 155 17.01 -11.96 14.56
C ILE A 155 17.54 -11.50 13.20
N GLU A 156 18.07 -12.41 12.38
CA GLU A 156 18.58 -12.04 11.07
C GLU A 156 17.46 -11.49 10.19
N ARG A 157 16.32 -12.19 10.15
CA ARG A 157 15.13 -11.74 9.44
C ARG A 157 14.57 -10.43 9.98
N ALA A 158 14.49 -10.30 11.30
CA ALA A 158 14.02 -9.08 11.96
C ALA A 158 14.88 -7.86 11.59
N GLU A 159 16.21 -8.01 11.59
CA GLU A 159 17.12 -6.92 11.21
C GLU A 159 17.04 -6.59 9.71
N ARG A 160 16.75 -7.55 8.82
CA ARG A 160 16.47 -7.23 7.41
C ARG A 160 15.21 -6.38 7.26
N TYR A 161 14.12 -6.75 7.91
CA TYR A 161 12.90 -5.93 7.90
C TYR A 161 13.12 -4.55 8.52
N LYS A 162 13.94 -4.44 9.56
CA LYS A 162 14.32 -3.15 10.15
C LYS A 162 15.09 -2.27 9.16
N GLN A 163 16.04 -2.83 8.41
CA GLN A 163 16.76 -2.08 7.38
C GLN A 163 15.80 -1.60 6.28
N ILE A 164 14.92 -2.49 5.80
CA ILE A 164 13.91 -2.15 4.78
C ILE A 164 12.96 -1.07 5.30
N TRP A 165 12.49 -1.19 6.55
CA TRP A 165 11.67 -0.17 7.21
C TRP A 165 12.34 1.22 7.20
N SER A 166 13.62 1.29 7.58
CA SER A 166 14.39 2.54 7.56
C SER A 166 14.43 3.13 6.16
N MET A 167 14.75 2.31 5.14
CA MET A 167 14.79 2.75 3.75
C MET A 167 13.41 3.24 3.27
N LEU A 168 12.33 2.51 3.55
CA LEU A 168 10.99 2.93 3.15
C LEU A 168 10.59 4.26 3.81
N SER A 169 10.97 4.46 5.08
CA SER A 169 10.75 5.71 5.81
C SER A 169 11.53 6.88 5.20
N ASP A 170 12.84 6.71 4.98
CA ASP A 170 13.74 7.73 4.45
C ASP A 170 13.33 8.19 3.05
N TRP A 171 12.80 7.27 2.25
CA TRP A 171 12.39 7.51 0.87
C TRP A 171 10.88 7.67 0.68
N SER A 172 10.09 7.78 1.75
CA SER A 172 8.61 7.78 1.72
C SER A 172 8.01 8.78 0.72
N TYR A 173 8.65 9.94 0.53
CA TYR A 173 8.24 10.97 -0.45
C TYR A 173 8.29 10.52 -1.91
N ALA A 174 9.10 9.50 -2.23
CA ALA A 174 9.27 8.95 -3.57
C ALA A 174 8.31 7.77 -3.85
N ASN A 175 7.44 7.41 -2.90
CA ASN A 175 6.55 6.24 -2.97
C ASN A 175 7.32 4.96 -3.37
N PRO A 176 8.33 4.57 -2.56
CA PRO A 176 9.22 3.45 -2.86
C PRO A 176 8.46 2.13 -2.85
N LYS A 177 8.99 1.12 -3.55
CA LYS A 177 8.41 -0.23 -3.58
C LYS A 177 9.49 -1.27 -3.34
N VAL A 178 9.13 -2.43 -2.80
CA VAL A 178 10.06 -3.54 -2.56
C VAL A 178 9.55 -4.79 -3.26
N SER A 179 9.34 -4.72 -4.57
CA SER A 179 8.77 -5.81 -5.36
C SER A 179 9.52 -7.14 -5.21
N GLU A 180 10.81 -7.06 -4.91
CA GLU A 180 11.76 -8.15 -4.71
C GLU A 180 11.79 -8.65 -3.25
N ILE A 181 10.86 -8.26 -2.38
CA ILE A 181 10.91 -8.62 -0.95
C ILE A 181 11.03 -10.13 -0.71
N ASN A 182 10.41 -10.96 -1.56
CA ASN A 182 10.50 -12.42 -1.46
C ASN A 182 11.87 -12.97 -1.91
N GLU A 183 12.65 -12.21 -2.68
CA GLU A 183 14.04 -12.54 -3.03
C GLU A 183 15.01 -12.12 -1.91
N ILE A 184 14.60 -11.22 -1.01
CA ILE A 184 15.42 -10.68 0.08
C ILE A 184 15.11 -11.35 1.41
N VAL A 185 13.82 -11.44 1.76
CA VAL A 185 13.29 -11.94 3.03
C VAL A 185 12.07 -12.84 2.78
N PRO A 186 12.23 -14.03 2.15
CA PRO A 186 11.11 -14.94 1.90
C PRO A 186 10.54 -15.47 3.22
N LEU A 187 9.23 -15.42 3.44
CA LEU A 187 8.59 -15.87 4.69
C LEU A 187 8.96 -17.32 5.06
N PRO A 188 8.97 -17.67 6.37
CA PRO A 188 9.17 -19.06 6.80
C PRO A 188 8.19 -20.03 6.11
N PRO A 189 8.59 -21.28 5.85
CA PRO A 189 9.81 -21.95 6.31
C PRO A 189 11.06 -21.72 5.43
N ALA A 190 11.00 -20.83 4.44
CA ALA A 190 12.13 -20.58 3.55
C ALA A 190 13.34 -20.01 4.31
N LYS A 191 14.54 -20.49 3.97
CA LYS A 191 15.80 -19.95 4.50
C LYS A 191 16.09 -18.59 3.87
N LEU A 192 16.75 -17.72 4.63
CA LEU A 192 17.17 -16.41 4.13
C LEU A 192 18.26 -16.57 3.06
N PRO A 193 18.08 -15.97 1.87
CA PRO A 193 19.11 -15.92 0.84
C PRO A 193 20.22 -14.93 1.21
N ALA A 194 21.36 -14.97 0.50
CA ALA A 194 22.36 -13.92 0.64
C ALA A 194 21.78 -12.57 0.18
N TRP A 195 22.02 -11.51 0.96
CA TRP A 195 21.58 -10.16 0.65
C TRP A 195 22.65 -9.15 1.07
N ASP A 196 22.90 -8.17 0.22
CA ASP A 196 23.95 -7.16 0.39
C ASP A 196 23.47 -5.88 1.10
N GLY A 197 22.21 -5.88 1.55
CA GLY A 197 21.61 -4.74 2.24
C GLY A 197 21.07 -3.66 1.32
N LYS A 198 20.90 -3.92 0.01
CA LYS A 198 20.41 -2.93 -0.96
C LYS A 198 19.10 -3.34 -1.63
N LEU A 199 18.35 -2.35 -2.08
CA LEU A 199 17.12 -2.51 -2.86
C LEU A 199 17.38 -2.17 -4.33
N LYS A 200 16.65 -2.80 -5.27
CA LYS A 200 16.91 -2.67 -6.72
C LYS A 200 16.86 -1.22 -7.21
N TRP A 201 15.98 -0.39 -6.65
CA TRP A 201 15.83 1.01 -7.08
C TRP A 201 16.86 1.97 -6.48
N VAL A 202 17.57 1.59 -5.41
CA VAL A 202 18.71 2.38 -4.90
C VAL A 202 19.86 2.39 -5.92
N GLU A 203 19.90 1.38 -6.79
CA GLU A 203 20.88 1.27 -7.88
C GLU A 203 20.46 2.00 -9.16
N ASP A 204 19.21 2.48 -9.26
CA ASP A 204 18.73 3.17 -10.46
C ASP A 204 19.37 4.58 -10.55
N PRO A 205 20.17 4.87 -11.59
CA PRO A 205 20.79 6.19 -11.78
C PRO A 205 19.77 7.34 -11.79
N ARG A 206 18.53 7.08 -12.22
CA ARG A 206 17.44 8.06 -12.24
C ARG A 206 16.98 8.44 -10.83
N CYS A 207 17.12 7.53 -9.87
CA CYS A 207 16.88 7.79 -8.46
C CYS A 207 18.06 8.58 -7.89
N GLN A 208 19.31 8.17 -8.17
CA GLN A 208 20.52 8.85 -7.70
C GLN A 208 20.65 10.31 -8.17
N ASP A 209 20.21 10.62 -9.39
CA ASP A 209 20.18 12.00 -9.91
C ASP A 209 19.13 12.89 -9.22
N SER A 210 18.03 12.30 -8.72
CA SER A 210 17.05 13.03 -7.91
C SER A 210 17.54 13.29 -6.47
N CYS A 211 18.53 12.52 -6.00
CA CYS A 211 19.15 12.67 -4.68
C CYS A 211 20.11 13.87 -4.56
N ARG A 212 20.71 14.34 -5.66
CA ARG A 212 21.63 15.49 -5.62
C ARG A 212 20.96 16.85 -5.47
N LEU A 213 19.64 16.92 -5.55
CA LEU A 213 18.89 18.18 -5.48
C LEU A 213 18.43 18.56 -4.07
N SER A 214 18.61 17.69 -3.07
CA SER A 214 18.36 18.00 -1.65
C SER A 214 19.58 18.55 -0.90
N ASP A 215 20.77 18.53 -1.52
CA ASP A 215 22.02 19.06 -0.92
C ASP A 215 22.28 20.54 -1.24
N PHE A 216 21.31 21.24 -1.84
CA PHE A 216 21.33 22.70 -1.98
C PHE A 216 20.20 23.32 -1.16
N SER A 217 20.43 23.46 0.14
CA SER A 217 19.75 24.40 1.03
C SER A 217 20.79 25.16 1.83
#